data_AF-A0AAV8ZJQ8-F1
#
_entry.id   AF-A0AAV8ZJQ8-F1
#
_cell.length_a   1.000
_cell.length_b   1.000
_cell.length_c   1.000
_cell.angle_alpha   90.00
_cell.angle_beta   90.00
_cell.angle_gamma   90.00
#
_symmetry.space_group_name_H-M   'P 1'
#
loop_
_entity.id
_entity.type
_entity.pdbx_description
1 polymer ?
#
loop_
_entity_poly.entity_id
_entity_poly.type
_entity_poly.pdbx_seq_one_letter_code
_entity_poly.pdbx_strand_id
1 'polypeptide(L)' 'MTHMVGSYAPKNEIQSYTTPPEDAPSGLLARGSYTVHSLFTDDDKNEHLKWEWTFEIKKDWKD' A
#
# COMPACT_ATOMS: atom_id res chain seq x y z
N MET A 1 6.67 2.02 4.37
CA MET A 1 7.50 1.35 3.36
C MET A 1 7.28 2.02 2.03
N THR A 2 8.30 2.04 1.18
CA THR A 2 8.23 2.64 -0.16
C THR A 2 8.60 1.55 -1.16
N HIS A 3 7.81 1.39 -2.22
CA HIS A 3 8.10 0.43 -3.29
C HIS A 3 8.42 1.20 -4.58
N MET A 4 9.61 0.95 -5.12
CA MET A 4 9.98 1.46 -6.44
C MET A 4 9.27 0.63 -7.51
N VAL A 5 8.31 1.25 -8.20
CA VAL A 5 7.58 0.59 -9.29
C VAL A 5 8.30 0.69 -10.63
N GLY A 6 9.26 1.60 -10.77
CA GLY A 6 10.04 1.83 -12.00
C GLY A 6 9.46 2.93 -12.89
N SER A 7 10.03 3.09 -14.08
CA SER A 7 9.62 4.10 -15.07
C SER A 7 8.76 3.46 -16.16
N TYR A 8 7.61 4.07 -16.44
CA TYR A 8 6.66 3.58 -17.44
C TYR A 8 6.37 4.67 -18.48
N ALA A 9 6.47 4.32 -19.75
CA ALA A 9 6.09 5.22 -20.84
C ALA A 9 4.56 5.33 -20.97
N PRO A 10 4.04 6.42 -21.56
CA PRO A 10 2.61 6.55 -21.84
C PRO A 10 2.07 5.40 -22.68
N LYS A 11 0.95 4.80 -22.24
CA LYS A 11 0.23 3.76 -22.97
C LYS A 11 -1.27 3.84 -22.66
N ASN A 12 -2.10 3.31 -23.57
CA ASN A 12 -3.56 3.27 -23.38
C ASN A 12 -4.00 2.17 -22.41
N GLU A 13 -3.21 1.08 -22.31
CA GLU A 13 -3.51 -0.05 -21.43
C GLU A 13 -3.08 0.25 -19.99
N ILE A 14 -3.82 -0.28 -19.01
CA ILE A 14 -3.50 -0.09 -17.59
C ILE A 14 -2.15 -0.72 -17.25
N GLN A 15 -1.37 -0.06 -16.40
CA GLN A 15 -0.18 -0.64 -15.80
C GLN A 15 -0.53 -1.33 -14.49
N SER A 16 -0.07 -2.57 -14.30
CA SER A 16 -0.22 -3.32 -13.07
C SER A 16 1.16 -3.64 -12.48
N TYR A 17 1.26 -3.62 -11.17
CA TYR A 17 2.45 -3.97 -10.41
C TYR A 17 2.02 -4.71 -9.14
N THR A 18 2.72 -5.79 -8.81
CA THR A 18 2.47 -6.59 -7.60
C THR A 18 3.64 -6.43 -6.66
N THR A 19 3.38 -5.95 -5.45
CA THR A 19 4.40 -5.85 -4.40
C THR A 19 4.85 -7.24 -3.94
N PRO A 20 6.09 -7.38 -3.44
CA PRO A 20 6.50 -8.60 -2.74
C PRO A 20 5.53 -8.95 -1.59
N PRO A 21 5.41 -10.23 -1.21
CA PRO A 21 4.60 -10.63 -0.07
C PRO A 21 5.13 -10.01 1.23
N GLU A 22 4.20 -9.61 2.10
CA GLU A 22 4.49 -9.03 3.42
C GLU A 22 3.66 -9.73 4.49
N ASP A 23 4.24 -9.93 5.66
CA ASP A 23 3.55 -10.53 6.81
C ASP A 23 2.88 -9.45 7.67
N ALA A 24 1.62 -9.66 8.02
CA ALA A 24 0.92 -8.82 8.98
C ALA A 24 1.51 -9.01 10.40
N PRO A 25 1.62 -7.94 11.21
CA PRO A 25 2.09 -8.09 12.59
C PRO A 25 1.09 -8.94 13.39
N SER A 26 1.62 -9.72 14.33
CA SER A 26 0.84 -10.70 15.09
C SER A 26 1.00 -10.55 16.60
N GLY A 27 0.11 -11.21 17.35
CA GLY A 27 0.05 -11.13 18.81
C GLY A 27 -1.04 -10.19 19.32
N LEU A 28 -1.33 -10.27 20.63
CA LEU A 28 -2.44 -9.54 21.24
C LEU A 28 -2.29 -8.02 21.10
N LEU A 29 -1.06 -7.51 21.21
CA LEU A 29 -0.74 -6.08 21.17
C LEU A 29 -0.77 -5.49 19.75
N ALA A 30 -0.62 -6.33 18.72
CA ALA A 30 -0.64 -5.92 17.31
C ALA A 30 -2.05 -6.03 16.69
N ARG A 31 -3.07 -6.32 17.49
CA ARG A 31 -4.47 -6.30 17.02
C ARG A 31 -5.06 -4.92 17.25
N GLY A 32 -5.82 -4.45 16.27
CA GLY A 32 -6.43 -3.13 16.31
C GLY A 32 -6.57 -2.52 14.93
N SER A 33 -7.05 -1.28 14.89
CA SER A 33 -7.25 -0.53 13.65
C SER A 33 -5.97 0.22 13.27
N TYR A 34 -5.58 0.11 12.01
CA TYR A 34 -4.39 0.70 11.42
C TYR A 34 -4.78 1.65 10.30
N THR A 35 -4.30 2.89 10.35
CA THR A 35 -4.47 3.86 9.26
C THR A 35 -3.21 3.93 8.42
N VAL A 36 -3.37 3.70 7.12
CA VAL A 36 -2.31 3.74 6.12
C VAL A 36 -2.43 5.03 5.33
N HIS A 37 -1.33 5.76 5.26
CA HIS A 37 -1.18 6.94 4.42
C HIS A 37 -0.39 6.54 3.19
N SER A 38 -1.00 6.66 2.02
CA SER A 38 -0.43 6.24 0.74
C SER A 38 -0.14 7.45 -0.13
N LEU A 39 1.01 7.43 -0.80
CA LEU A 39 1.47 8.48 -1.70
C LEU A 39 2.09 7.84 -2.95
N PHE A 40 1.60 8.22 -4.11
CA PHE A 40 2.21 7.93 -5.40
C PHE A 40 3.01 9.14 -5.87
N THR A 41 4.31 8.95 -6.05
CA THR A 41 5.26 10.02 -6.38
C THR A 41 6.42 9.48 -7.25
N ASP A 42 7.23 10.38 -7.78
CA ASP A 42 8.38 10.10 -8.67
C ASP A 42 9.65 10.82 -8.20
N ASP A 43 10.77 10.59 -8.89
CA ASP A 43 12.07 11.22 -8.58
C ASP A 43 12.06 12.76 -8.77
N ASP A 44 11.09 13.29 -9.51
CA ASP A 44 10.86 14.73 -9.71
C ASP A 44 10.03 15.36 -8.57
N LYS A 45 9.61 14.54 -7.58
CA LYS A 45 8.83 14.93 -6.40
C LYS A 45 7.40 15.38 -6.70
N ASN A 46 6.83 14.95 -7.83
CA ASN A 46 5.42 15.22 -8.10
C ASN A 46 4.53 14.34 -7.21
N GLU A 47 3.49 14.91 -6.59
CA GLU A 47 2.45 14.15 -5.90
C GLU A 47 1.34 13.79 -6.91
N HIS A 48 1.37 12.55 -7.43
CA HIS A 48 0.39 12.10 -8.43
C HIS A 48 -0.95 11.70 -7.79
N LEU A 49 -0.90 11.06 -6.63
CA LEU A 49 -2.07 10.66 -5.87
C LEU A 49 -1.71 10.48 -4.39
N LYS A 50 -2.56 10.98 -3.50
CA LYS A 50 -2.41 10.83 -2.05
C LYS A 50 -3.74 10.44 -1.44
N TRP A 51 -3.74 9.39 -0.64
CA TRP A 51 -4.96 8.85 -0.04
C TRP A 51 -4.68 8.14 1.27
N GLU A 52 -5.74 7.94 2.04
CA GLU A 52 -5.70 7.26 3.32
C GLU A 52 -6.73 6.13 3.32
N TRP A 53 -6.40 5.04 3.99
CA TRP A 53 -7.30 3.92 4.20
C TRP A 53 -7.01 3.27 5.55
N THR A 54 -8.02 2.59 6.08
CA THR A 54 -7.92 1.95 7.39
C THR A 54 -8.26 0.47 7.26
N PHE A 55 -7.49 -0.37 7.94
CA PHE A 55 -7.77 -1.80 8.06
C PHE A 55 -7.61 -2.24 9.52
N GLU A 56 -8.14 -3.42 9.87
CA GLU A 56 -8.13 -3.90 11.24
C GLU A 56 -7.50 -5.28 11.33
N ILE A 57 -6.47 -5.45 12.17
CA ILE A 57 -5.85 -6.75 12.42
C ILE A 57 -6.61 -7.46 13.53
N LYS A 58 -7.20 -8.61 13.20
CA LYS A 58 -8.00 -9.45 14.11
C LYS A 58 -7.35 -10.80 14.35
N LYS A 59 -7.82 -11.48 15.40
CA LYS A 59 -7.48 -12.88 15.65
C LYS A 59 -8.08 -13.80 14.57
N ASP A 60 -9.35 -13.55 14.26
CA ASP A 60 -10.16 -14.33 13.34
C ASP A 60 -10.77 -13.35 12.34
N TRP A 61 -10.60 -13.64 11.06
CA TRP A 61 -11.23 -12.89 9.98
C TRP A 61 -12.60 -13.53 9.74
N LYS A 62 -13.69 -12.77 9.90
CA LYS A 62 -15.03 -13.23 9.52
C LYS A 62 -15.17 -13.13 8.01
N ASP A 63 -15.89 -14.07 7.39
CA ASP A 63 -16.58 -13.84 6.12
C ASP A 63 -17.57 -12.66 6.23
#